data_AF-M3D1Z0-F1
#
_entry.id   AF-M3D1Z0-F1
#
_cell.length_a   1.000
_cell.length_b   1.000
_cell.length_c   1.000
_cell.angle_alpha   90.00
_cell.angle_beta   90.00
_cell.angle_gamma   90.00
#
_symmetry.space_group_name_H-M   'P 1'
#
loop_
_entity.id
_entity.type
_entity.pdbx_description
1 polymer ?
#
loop_
_entity_poly.entity_id
_entity_poly.type
_entity_poly.pdbx_seq_one_letter_code
_entity_poly.pdbx_strand_id
1 'polypeptide(L)'
;MKKTGAVQGLRSLADKIHPNGYAPLTTSESKGLLTALTSSFRKHLDAAHPTTIDDGRKNSSKATGLSPDVNINSMHSSAIFAQKHMASVLTNPLLVRGAKSYGSAKVELQKDSYRDPIQLLEDYDREGAASVRIAQLCMETLKKKYDSVPDARKPKLLEEIQPGRRVLMWLLERGMYQTDFSSNLPFVDLLVFFLAREGREDNIWKWLKLDVQIPDSTEGAPWDTQVSVKKRMLYKYRWRGCVLDSLVQAQVDVPWLADSSGKLHIIRASNLNSALNTLVTALELRTSSMDVDPHPENWHHLAWLPLAKTSSFLVRLLTRRLRSSNPRGDVELQKGDILDPQLYDKLIKYVSFAFDFDNKDLRRGKAAQVQEFFKMMRAATLHLTHPTRPSADPMLKMLHVVLPDNTTKCPPIFKEHMAQSADVRDLYHTTLLKCAHVLETQGRRKDVEWTRARIPLYFPELAHDNDTAEREPSRARTAPSSLAEDDEARHTLFPGLA
;
A
#
# COMPACT_ATOMS: atom_id res chain seq x y z
N MET A 1 51.11 23.55 38.55
CA MET A 1 49.80 23.24 37.93
C MET A 1 49.83 21.80 37.42
N LYS A 2 49.08 20.90 38.06
CA LYS A 2 49.04 19.46 37.74
C LYS A 2 48.10 19.25 36.55
N LYS A 3 48.64 18.84 35.39
CA LYS A 3 47.85 18.49 34.20
C LYS A 3 47.17 17.13 34.47
N THR A 4 45.86 17.09 34.37
CA THR A 4 45.00 15.92 34.63
C THR A 4 45.22 14.82 33.60
N GLY A 5 45.46 13.58 34.07
CA GLY A 5 45.81 12.41 33.25
C GLY A 5 44.75 11.97 32.23
N ALA A 6 43.52 12.47 32.32
CA ALA A 6 42.46 12.19 31.33
C ALA A 6 42.80 12.70 29.91
N VAL A 7 43.61 13.77 29.79
CA VAL A 7 43.96 14.36 28.48
C VAL A 7 45.03 13.53 27.74
N GLN A 8 45.87 12.79 28.47
CA GLN A 8 46.89 11.92 27.87
C GLN A 8 46.28 10.61 27.35
N GLY A 9 45.26 10.07 28.04
CA GLY A 9 44.56 8.86 27.60
C GLY A 9 43.80 9.03 26.28
N LEU A 10 43.23 10.21 26.02
CA LEU A 10 42.55 10.50 24.74
C LEU A 10 43.54 10.68 23.58
N ARG A 11 44.76 11.16 23.84
CA ARG A 11 45.81 11.26 22.81
C ARG A 11 46.30 9.89 22.34
N SER A 12 46.52 8.95 23.26
CA SER A 12 46.97 7.61 22.87
C SER A 12 45.89 6.78 22.15
N LEU A 13 44.61 7.10 22.36
CA LEU A 13 43.49 6.52 21.63
C LEU A 13 43.37 7.12 20.21
N ALA A 14 43.55 8.43 20.08
CA ALA A 14 43.58 9.11 18.78
C ALA A 14 44.74 8.64 17.90
N ASP A 15 45.94 8.45 18.48
CA ASP A 15 47.12 7.95 17.76
C ASP A 15 46.97 6.48 17.31
N LYS A 16 46.09 5.70 17.97
CA LYS A 16 45.80 4.30 17.59
C LYS A 16 44.70 4.15 16.54
N ILE A 17 43.81 5.12 16.39
CA ILE A 17 42.69 5.06 15.44
C ILE A 17 43.11 5.55 14.04
N HIS A 18 44.21 6.31 13.93
CA HIS A 18 44.73 6.79 12.64
C HIS A 18 46.25 6.55 12.49
N PRO A 19 46.69 5.33 12.15
CA PRO A 19 48.08 5.12 11.78
C PRO A 19 48.34 5.72 10.39
N ASN A 20 49.02 6.87 10.40
CA ASN A 20 49.84 7.44 9.32
C ASN A 20 49.11 7.94 8.05
N GLY A 21 49.03 9.29 7.89
CA GLY A 21 49.14 9.90 6.55
C GLY A 21 48.20 11.06 6.18
N TYR A 22 47.09 11.28 6.88
CA TYR A 22 46.19 12.39 6.57
C TYR A 22 46.40 13.57 7.53
N ALA A 23 46.49 14.76 6.94
CA ALA A 23 46.87 16.01 7.60
C ALA A 23 46.21 16.24 8.97
N PRO A 24 46.95 16.78 9.96
CA PRO A 24 46.41 17.04 11.29
C PRO A 24 45.15 17.90 11.18
N LEU A 25 44.05 17.45 11.80
CA LEU A 25 42.82 18.22 11.91
C LEU A 25 43.17 19.67 12.27
N THR A 26 42.64 20.62 11.50
CA THR A 26 42.91 22.03 11.79
C THR A 26 42.43 22.34 13.20
N THR A 27 43.12 23.24 13.90
CA THR A 27 42.78 23.59 15.29
C THR A 27 41.33 24.08 15.46
N SER A 28 40.74 24.61 14.38
CA SER A 28 39.33 24.98 14.30
C SER A 28 38.41 23.75 14.30
N GLU A 29 38.72 22.73 13.50
CA GLU A 29 37.94 21.50 13.39
C GLU A 29 38.02 20.66 14.66
N SER A 30 39.20 20.57 15.29
CA SER A 30 39.32 19.90 16.58
C SER A 30 38.46 20.58 17.66
N LYS A 31 38.37 21.91 17.63
CA LYS A 31 37.50 22.67 18.54
C LYS A 31 36.03 22.42 18.22
N GLY A 32 35.65 22.47 16.95
CA GLY A 32 34.28 22.19 16.50
C GLY A 32 33.80 20.79 16.90
N LEU A 33 34.66 19.79 16.74
CA LEU A 33 34.38 18.42 17.17
C LEU A 33 34.18 18.34 18.69
N LEU A 34 35.08 18.95 19.44
CA LEU A 34 35.06 18.91 20.89
C LEU A 34 33.82 19.63 21.43
N THR A 35 33.45 20.76 20.84
CA THR A 35 32.21 21.48 21.15
C THR A 35 30.97 20.67 20.81
N ALA A 36 30.93 19.98 19.66
CA ALA A 36 29.80 19.14 19.28
C ALA A 36 29.64 17.92 20.20
N LEU A 37 30.75 17.26 20.55
CA LEU A 37 30.77 16.15 21.51
C LEU A 37 30.30 16.61 22.90
N THR A 38 30.87 17.69 23.42
CA THR A 38 30.52 18.19 24.76
C THR A 38 29.09 18.73 24.82
N SER A 39 28.61 19.39 23.77
CA SER A 39 27.20 19.81 23.62
C SER A 39 26.25 18.63 23.65
N SER A 40 26.55 17.58 22.87
CA SER A 40 25.71 16.38 22.79
C SER A 40 25.69 15.62 24.11
N PHE A 41 26.85 15.52 24.79
CA PHE A 41 26.97 14.86 26.09
C PHE A 41 26.19 15.63 27.18
N ARG A 42 26.29 16.97 27.21
CA ARG A 42 25.50 17.81 28.14
C ARG A 42 24.01 17.65 27.91
N LYS A 43 23.56 17.76 26.65
CA LYS A 43 22.14 17.58 26.32
C LYS A 43 21.59 16.22 26.75
N HIS A 44 22.40 15.16 26.66
CA HIS A 44 22.01 13.83 27.14
C HIS A 44 22.08 13.70 28.66
N LEU A 45 23.06 14.32 29.32
CA LEU A 45 23.10 14.39 30.78
C LEU A 45 21.90 15.17 31.33
N ASP A 46 21.53 16.29 30.72
CA ASP A 46 20.38 17.10 31.10
C ASP A 46 19.06 16.34 30.88
N ALA A 47 19.00 15.50 29.83
CA ALA A 47 17.84 14.64 29.58
C ALA A 47 17.76 13.43 30.52
N ALA A 48 18.89 12.85 30.91
CA ALA A 48 18.97 11.71 31.82
C ALA A 48 18.84 12.12 33.30
N HIS A 49 19.23 13.35 33.61
CA HIS A 49 19.11 13.98 34.92
C HIS A 49 18.33 15.29 34.75
N PRO A 50 17.01 15.23 34.46
CA PRO A 50 16.19 16.43 34.46
C PRO A 50 16.36 17.07 35.84
N THR A 51 16.99 18.25 35.87
CA THR A 51 17.22 18.98 37.11
C THR A 51 15.86 19.31 37.68
N THR A 52 15.43 18.53 38.67
CA THR A 52 14.29 18.78 39.53
C THR A 52 14.59 20.00 40.38
N ILE A 53 14.65 21.16 39.76
CA ILE A 53 14.49 22.44 40.42
C ILE A 53 13.09 22.89 40.03
N ASP A 54 12.11 22.19 40.59
CA ASP A 54 10.76 22.71 40.68
C ASP A 54 10.76 23.61 41.92
N ASP A 55 11.14 24.86 41.71
CA ASP A 55 10.97 25.92 42.70
C ASP A 55 9.48 26.16 42.89
N GLY A 56 8.96 25.50 43.92
CA GLY A 56 7.88 25.93 44.80
C GLY A 56 6.71 26.68 44.16
N ARG A 57 5.61 25.95 43.91
CA ARG A 57 4.28 26.53 44.17
C ARG A 57 3.34 25.52 44.81
N LYS A 58 3.18 25.70 46.13
CA LYS A 58 2.12 25.15 46.96
C LYS A 58 0.75 25.35 46.29
N ASN A 59 -0.05 24.28 46.18
CA ASN A 59 -1.34 24.21 46.89
C ASN A 59 -2.02 22.83 46.70
N SER A 60 -2.17 22.17 47.85
CA SER A 60 -3.20 21.19 48.25
C SER A 60 -4.23 20.70 47.23
N SER A 61 -4.38 19.38 47.10
CA SER A 61 -5.47 18.65 47.79
C SER A 61 -5.36 17.12 47.67
N LYS A 62 -5.59 16.49 48.82
CA LYS A 62 -5.93 15.10 49.19
C LYS A 62 -6.07 14.02 48.09
N ALA A 63 -5.23 12.99 48.30
CA ALA A 63 -5.55 11.56 48.44
C ALA A 63 -6.37 10.85 47.35
N THR A 64 -5.82 9.77 46.78
CA THR A 64 -6.11 8.37 47.18
C THR A 64 -5.03 7.46 46.58
N GLY A 65 -4.51 6.53 47.37
CA GLY A 65 -3.27 5.81 47.12
C GLY A 65 -3.30 4.80 45.98
N LEU A 66 -2.13 4.61 45.37
CA LEU A 66 -1.69 3.44 44.61
C LEU A 66 -0.17 3.34 44.75
N SER A 67 0.33 2.14 45.03
CA SER A 67 1.76 1.81 45.20
C SER A 67 2.62 2.26 44.02
N PRO A 68 3.89 2.66 44.25
CA PRO A 68 4.83 2.87 43.17
C PRO A 68 5.32 1.50 42.68
N ASP A 69 4.83 1.09 41.52
CA ASP A 69 5.37 -0.02 40.76
C ASP A 69 6.77 0.38 40.24
N VAL A 70 7.81 -0.17 40.87
CA VAL A 70 9.20 0.08 40.49
C VAL A 70 9.45 -0.67 39.19
N ASN A 71 9.37 0.05 38.07
CA ASN A 71 9.61 -0.45 36.74
C ASN A 71 11.09 -0.88 36.58
N ILE A 72 11.33 -2.19 36.72
CA ILE A 72 12.66 -2.85 36.59
C ILE A 72 13.26 -2.71 35.18
N ASN A 73 12.50 -2.21 34.19
CA ASN A 73 13.00 -1.98 32.82
C ASN A 73 13.98 -0.80 32.67
N SER A 74 14.25 -0.04 33.74
CA SER A 74 15.14 1.13 33.70
C SER A 74 16.64 0.78 33.64
N MET A 75 17.08 -0.39 34.10
CA MET A 75 18.53 -0.68 34.25
C MET A 75 19.24 -1.16 32.97
N HIS A 76 18.52 -1.64 31.95
CA HIS A 76 19.13 -1.95 30.64
C HIS A 76 19.28 -0.73 29.71
N SER A 77 18.76 0.43 30.14
CA SER A 77 18.75 1.64 29.33
C SER A 77 20.14 2.26 29.15
N SER A 78 20.96 2.36 30.20
CA SER A 78 22.22 3.13 30.13
C SER A 78 23.24 2.57 29.12
N ALA A 79 23.40 1.24 29.04
CA ALA A 79 24.32 0.60 28.10
C ALA A 79 23.83 0.68 26.65
N ILE A 80 22.54 0.45 26.40
CA ILE A 80 21.94 0.56 25.06
C ILE A 80 21.93 2.03 24.60
N PHE A 81 21.64 2.98 25.48
CA PHE A 81 21.74 4.41 25.17
C PHE A 81 23.18 4.83 24.92
N ALA A 82 24.16 4.35 25.70
CA ALA A 82 25.58 4.62 25.46
C ALA A 82 26.04 4.02 24.12
N GLN A 83 25.61 2.80 23.77
CA GLN A 83 25.95 2.16 22.50
C GLN A 83 25.29 2.86 21.31
N LYS A 84 24.02 3.28 21.43
CA LYS A 84 23.31 4.08 20.43
C LYS A 84 23.91 5.48 20.29
N HIS A 85 24.36 6.07 21.39
CA HIS A 85 25.04 7.36 21.39
C HIS A 85 26.44 7.27 20.74
N MET A 86 27.24 6.27 21.10
CA MET A 86 28.53 6.02 20.46
C MET A 86 28.36 5.71 18.98
N ALA A 87 27.38 4.89 18.59
CA ALA A 87 27.04 4.67 17.20
C ALA A 87 26.69 6.00 16.51
N SER A 88 25.80 6.82 17.10
CA SER A 88 25.43 8.14 16.55
C SER A 88 26.59 9.12 16.44
N VAL A 89 27.56 9.09 17.36
CA VAL A 89 28.75 9.93 17.35
C VAL A 89 29.72 9.45 16.27
N LEU A 90 29.95 8.15 16.16
CA LEU A 90 30.85 7.56 15.16
C LEU A 90 30.26 7.61 13.75
N THR A 91 28.94 7.59 13.60
CA THR A 91 28.25 7.78 12.32
C THR A 91 27.97 9.26 12.01
N ASN A 92 28.50 10.20 12.79
CA ASN A 92 28.27 11.62 12.54
C ASN A 92 28.92 12.00 11.20
N PRO A 93 28.16 12.48 10.20
CA PRO A 93 28.68 12.78 8.86
C PRO A 93 29.75 13.88 8.85
N LEU A 94 29.89 14.65 9.93
CA LEU A 94 30.97 15.62 10.10
C LEU A 94 32.33 14.96 10.37
N LEU A 95 32.34 13.75 10.94
CA LEU A 95 33.55 12.98 11.25
C LEU A 95 34.03 12.14 10.07
N VAL A 96 33.10 11.65 9.23
CA VAL A 96 33.44 10.95 7.99
C VAL A 96 33.54 11.95 6.85
N ARG A 97 34.53 12.85 6.95
CA ARG A 97 34.81 13.87 5.95
C ARG A 97 35.14 13.17 4.61
N GLY A 98 34.18 13.19 3.68
CA GLY A 98 34.33 12.61 2.34
C GLY A 98 33.52 11.33 2.09
N ALA A 99 32.87 10.73 3.08
CA ALA A 99 31.93 9.64 2.77
C ALA A 99 30.66 10.21 2.17
N LYS A 100 30.36 9.78 0.94
CA LYS A 100 29.08 10.07 0.31
C LYS A 100 27.97 9.45 1.15
N SER A 101 27.04 10.29 1.57
CA SER A 101 25.92 9.89 2.42
C SER A 101 24.60 10.22 1.74
N TYR A 102 23.49 9.73 2.31
CA TYR A 102 22.14 10.10 1.86
C TYR A 102 21.93 11.63 1.81
N GLY A 103 22.50 12.38 2.77
CA GLY A 103 22.44 13.84 2.77
C GLY A 103 23.17 14.46 1.59
N SER A 104 24.33 13.93 1.23
CA SER A 104 25.11 14.36 0.07
C SER A 104 24.35 14.12 -1.24
N ALA A 105 23.79 12.91 -1.41
CA ALA A 105 23.01 12.56 -2.59
C ALA A 105 21.80 13.48 -2.79
N LYS A 106 21.13 13.87 -1.69
CA LYS A 106 20.01 14.81 -1.72
C LYS A 106 20.43 16.20 -2.18
N VAL A 107 21.57 16.70 -1.70
CA VAL A 107 22.09 18.02 -2.11
C VAL A 107 22.54 17.98 -3.58
N GLU A 108 23.18 16.90 -4.03
CA GLU A 108 23.60 16.74 -5.43
C GLU A 108 22.39 16.70 -6.38
N LEU A 109 21.35 15.92 -6.06
CA LEU A 109 20.12 15.88 -6.87
C LEU A 109 19.39 17.22 -6.93
N GLN A 110 19.49 18.04 -5.87
CA GLN A 110 18.91 19.38 -5.85
C GLN A 110 19.71 20.38 -6.68
N LYS A 111 21.05 20.27 -6.67
CA LYS A 111 21.93 21.14 -7.45
C LYS A 111 21.88 20.82 -8.94
N ASP A 112 21.96 19.54 -9.28
CA ASP A 112 22.07 19.07 -10.66
C ASP A 112 20.76 18.47 -11.16
N SER A 113 19.70 19.27 -11.17
CA SER A 113 18.36 18.82 -11.60
C SER A 113 18.34 18.28 -13.05
N TYR A 114 19.32 18.62 -13.89
CA TYR A 114 19.41 18.12 -15.28
C TYR A 114 20.06 16.74 -15.40
N ARG A 115 20.74 16.26 -14.37
CA ARG A 115 21.45 14.98 -14.40
C ARG A 115 20.45 13.82 -14.30
N ASP A 116 20.78 12.69 -14.96
CA ASP A 116 20.08 11.43 -14.77
C ASP A 116 20.20 10.99 -13.30
N PRO A 117 19.08 10.95 -12.53
CA PRO A 117 19.12 10.54 -11.13
C PRO A 117 19.63 9.11 -10.94
N ILE A 118 19.45 8.22 -11.91
CA ILE A 118 19.87 6.82 -11.80
C ILE A 118 21.38 6.68 -12.02
N GLN A 119 21.96 7.50 -12.90
CA GLN A 119 23.42 7.60 -13.04
C GLN A 119 24.10 7.97 -11.71
N LEU A 120 23.46 8.80 -10.89
CA LEU A 120 23.96 9.14 -9.56
C LEU A 120 23.98 7.92 -8.63
N LEU A 121 22.94 7.07 -8.66
CA LEU A 121 22.93 5.83 -7.90
C LEU A 121 24.11 4.92 -8.30
N GLU A 122 24.41 4.82 -9.60
CA GLU A 122 25.52 4.03 -10.12
C GLU A 122 26.89 4.61 -9.75
N ASP A 123 27.04 5.94 -9.72
CA ASP A 123 28.24 6.58 -9.19
C ASP A 123 28.45 6.23 -7.72
N TYR A 124 27.38 6.29 -6.92
CA TYR A 124 27.42 5.92 -5.51
C TYR A 124 27.68 4.42 -5.32
N ASP A 125 27.22 3.59 -6.25
CA ASP A 125 27.46 2.14 -6.23
C ASP A 125 28.91 1.79 -6.53
N ARG A 126 29.52 2.47 -7.52
CA ARG A 126 30.96 2.36 -7.81
C ARG A 126 31.83 2.72 -6.60
N GLU A 127 31.34 3.62 -5.77
CA GLU A 127 32.03 4.08 -4.56
C GLU A 127 31.65 3.28 -3.30
N GLY A 128 30.77 2.29 -3.42
CA GLY A 128 30.31 1.48 -2.28
C GLY A 128 29.42 2.22 -1.29
N ALA A 129 28.87 3.38 -1.66
CA ALA A 129 27.98 4.21 -0.85
C ALA A 129 26.49 4.08 -1.24
N ALA A 130 26.16 3.29 -2.26
CA ALA A 130 24.78 3.07 -2.67
C ALA A 130 23.95 2.37 -1.59
N SER A 131 22.73 2.86 -1.37
CA SER A 131 21.78 2.29 -0.41
C SER A 131 20.36 2.35 -0.98
N VAL A 132 19.46 1.51 -0.44
CA VAL A 132 18.05 1.48 -0.87
C VAL A 132 17.38 2.84 -0.68
N ARG A 133 17.78 3.61 0.35
CA ARG A 133 17.28 4.98 0.57
C ARG A 133 17.75 5.96 -0.50
N ILE A 134 19.00 5.86 -0.95
CA ILE A 134 19.52 6.69 -2.04
C ILE A 134 18.82 6.31 -3.35
N ALA A 135 18.62 5.02 -3.63
CA ALA A 135 17.87 4.55 -4.79
C ALA A 135 16.44 5.08 -4.78
N GLN A 136 15.74 4.99 -3.64
CA GLN A 136 14.41 5.57 -3.44
C GLN A 136 14.39 7.06 -3.77
N LEU A 137 15.33 7.84 -3.23
CA LEU A 137 15.42 9.28 -3.48
C LEU A 137 15.63 9.62 -4.97
N CYS A 138 16.48 8.84 -5.65
CA CYS A 138 16.71 8.99 -7.09
C CYS A 138 15.41 8.70 -7.88
N MET A 139 14.70 7.63 -7.53
CA MET A 139 13.44 7.25 -8.18
C MET A 139 12.29 8.23 -7.88
N GLU A 140 12.20 8.78 -6.67
CA GLU A 140 11.21 9.82 -6.33
C GLU A 140 11.46 11.09 -7.15
N THR A 141 12.73 11.49 -7.28
CA THR A 141 13.13 12.65 -8.08
C THR A 141 12.79 12.41 -9.55
N LEU A 142 13.06 11.20 -10.05
CA LEU A 142 12.68 10.83 -11.41
C LEU A 142 11.17 10.77 -11.61
N LYS A 143 10.39 10.26 -10.64
CA LYS A 143 8.93 10.22 -10.71
C LYS A 143 8.35 11.63 -10.80
N LYS A 144 8.87 12.59 -10.02
CA LYS A 144 8.48 14.01 -10.13
C LYS A 144 8.76 14.58 -11.53
N LYS A 145 9.93 14.27 -12.10
CA LYS A 145 10.26 14.66 -13.49
C LYS A 145 9.29 14.00 -14.48
N TYR A 146 9.03 12.70 -14.33
CA TYR A 146 8.12 11.93 -15.17
C TYR A 146 6.69 12.47 -15.14
N ASP A 147 6.16 12.78 -13.96
CA ASP A 147 4.82 13.34 -13.78
C ASP A 147 4.70 14.76 -14.34
N SER A 148 5.81 15.52 -14.38
CA SER A 148 5.86 16.87 -14.98
C SER A 148 5.94 16.86 -16.50
N VAL A 149 6.31 15.73 -17.11
CA VAL A 149 6.49 15.61 -18.57
C VAL A 149 5.16 15.25 -19.25
N PRO A 150 4.84 15.83 -20.44
CA PRO A 150 3.63 15.49 -21.18
C PRO A 150 3.58 13.99 -21.57
N ASP A 151 2.36 13.42 -21.61
CA ASP A 151 2.16 11.98 -21.86
C ASP A 151 2.85 11.44 -23.12
N ALA A 152 2.90 12.24 -24.20
CA ALA A 152 3.55 11.86 -25.45
C ALA A 152 5.08 11.67 -25.34
N ARG A 153 5.73 12.29 -24.34
CA ARG A 153 7.18 12.19 -24.11
C ARG A 153 7.57 11.19 -23.04
N LYS A 154 6.62 10.75 -22.20
CA LYS A 154 6.82 9.73 -21.16
C LYS A 154 7.47 8.43 -21.66
N PRO A 155 7.03 7.80 -22.78
CA PRO A 155 7.66 6.57 -23.25
C PRO A 155 9.12 6.78 -23.67
N LYS A 156 9.43 7.90 -24.34
CA LYS A 156 10.82 8.22 -24.75
C LYS A 156 11.74 8.41 -23.54
N LEU A 157 11.25 9.10 -22.50
CA LEU A 157 12.00 9.29 -21.25
C LEU A 157 12.32 7.96 -20.56
N LEU A 158 11.35 7.03 -20.55
CA LEU A 158 11.54 5.70 -19.96
C LEU A 158 12.47 4.82 -20.79
N GLU A 159 12.40 4.91 -22.12
CA GLU A 159 13.26 4.18 -23.04
C GLU A 159 14.74 4.60 -22.90
N GLU A 160 14.99 5.90 -22.74
CA GLU A 160 16.32 6.48 -22.57
C GLU A 160 16.94 6.14 -21.21
N ILE A 161 16.20 6.34 -20.11
CA ILE A 161 16.75 6.21 -18.76
C ILE A 161 16.70 4.76 -18.25
N GLN A 162 15.66 4.00 -18.60
CA GLN A 162 15.37 2.64 -18.11
C GLN A 162 15.52 2.48 -16.58
N PRO A 163 14.88 3.35 -15.78
CA PRO A 163 15.12 3.40 -14.33
C PRO A 163 14.75 2.11 -13.60
N GLY A 164 13.62 1.49 -13.94
CA GLY A 164 13.15 0.25 -13.32
C GLY A 164 14.13 -0.88 -13.57
N ARG A 165 14.57 -1.07 -14.83
CA ARG A 165 15.59 -2.06 -15.18
C ARG A 165 16.90 -1.85 -14.42
N ARG A 166 17.47 -0.64 -14.47
CA ARG A 166 18.79 -0.36 -13.89
C ARG A 166 18.79 -0.54 -12.38
N VAL A 167 17.76 -0.03 -11.70
CA VAL A 167 17.60 -0.19 -10.25
C VAL A 167 17.34 -1.65 -9.87
N LEU A 168 16.55 -2.39 -10.65
CA LEU A 168 16.35 -3.83 -10.40
C LEU A 168 17.66 -4.61 -10.56
N MET A 169 18.44 -4.35 -11.60
CA MET A 169 19.74 -5.00 -11.82
C MET A 169 20.69 -4.70 -10.66
N TRP A 170 20.81 -3.43 -10.26
CA TRP A 170 21.59 -3.04 -9.09
C TRP A 170 21.15 -3.79 -7.82
N LEU A 171 19.84 -3.88 -7.58
CA LEU A 171 19.28 -4.58 -6.41
C LEU A 171 19.65 -6.07 -6.40
N LEU A 172 19.61 -6.72 -7.58
CA LEU A 172 19.93 -8.14 -7.75
C LEU A 172 21.44 -8.40 -7.63
N GLU A 173 22.27 -7.61 -8.32
CA GLU A 173 23.73 -7.75 -8.35
C GLU A 173 24.36 -7.54 -6.98
N ARG A 174 23.83 -6.60 -6.20
CA ARG A 174 24.33 -6.30 -4.84
C ARG A 174 23.71 -7.18 -3.75
N GLY A 175 22.78 -8.07 -4.07
CA GLY A 175 22.10 -8.89 -3.07
C GLY A 175 21.21 -8.08 -2.11
N MET A 176 20.93 -6.82 -2.42
CA MET A 176 20.20 -5.88 -1.54
C MET A 176 18.72 -6.24 -1.39
N TYR A 177 18.22 -7.18 -2.20
CA TYR A 177 16.89 -7.76 -2.05
C TYR A 177 16.72 -8.52 -0.71
N GLN A 178 17.81 -8.96 -0.07
CA GLN A 178 17.76 -9.75 1.17
C GLN A 178 17.68 -8.91 2.45
N THR A 179 18.21 -7.69 2.47
CA THR A 179 18.47 -6.95 3.72
C THR A 179 17.40 -5.91 4.05
N ASP A 180 17.35 -4.81 3.30
CA ASP A 180 16.59 -3.60 3.68
C ASP A 180 15.38 -3.32 2.79
N PHE A 181 15.37 -3.95 1.61
CA PHE A 181 14.38 -3.70 0.57
C PHE A 181 12.95 -3.99 1.03
N SER A 182 12.71 -5.13 1.70
CA SER A 182 11.38 -5.60 2.09
C SER A 182 10.68 -4.68 3.12
N SER A 183 11.45 -3.86 3.82
CA SER A 183 10.95 -2.89 4.80
C SER A 183 10.63 -1.53 4.19
N ASN A 184 11.18 -1.21 3.01
CA ASN A 184 10.98 0.07 2.35
C ASN A 184 9.89 0.00 1.28
N LEU A 185 8.63 -0.09 1.73
CA LEU A 185 7.46 -0.18 0.84
C LEU A 185 7.36 0.95 -0.21
N PRO A 186 7.67 2.22 0.11
CA PRO A 186 7.70 3.29 -0.90
C PRO A 186 8.68 3.03 -2.04
N PHE A 187 9.86 2.46 -1.74
CA PHE A 187 10.82 2.09 -2.77
C PHE A 187 10.29 0.98 -3.68
N VAL A 188 9.66 -0.05 -3.10
CA VAL A 188 9.03 -1.14 -3.85
C VAL A 188 7.99 -0.59 -4.83
N ASP A 189 7.15 0.31 -4.36
CA ASP A 189 6.08 0.92 -5.14
C ASP A 189 6.63 1.68 -6.35
N LEU A 190 7.66 2.49 -6.15
CA LEU A 190 8.35 3.20 -7.23
C LEU A 190 9.00 2.24 -8.23
N LEU A 191 9.68 1.21 -7.74
CA LEU A 191 10.36 0.24 -8.60
C LEU A 191 9.38 -0.52 -9.48
N VAL A 192 8.29 -1.01 -8.90
CA VAL A 192 7.23 -1.71 -9.64
C VAL A 192 6.53 -0.78 -10.63
N PHE A 193 6.27 0.47 -10.23
CA PHE A 193 5.70 1.48 -11.13
C PHE A 193 6.55 1.66 -12.40
N PHE A 194 7.86 1.85 -12.26
CA PHE A 194 8.74 2.03 -13.41
C PHE A 194 8.89 0.74 -14.23
N LEU A 195 9.04 -0.43 -13.59
CA LEU A 195 9.12 -1.71 -14.30
C LEU A 195 7.86 -2.02 -15.12
N ALA A 196 6.67 -1.74 -14.57
CA ALA A 196 5.41 -1.93 -15.28
C ALA A 196 5.31 -0.98 -16.49
N ARG A 197 5.69 0.30 -16.33
CA ARG A 197 5.68 1.28 -17.42
C ARG A 197 6.74 1.01 -18.50
N GLU A 198 7.83 0.34 -18.15
CA GLU A 198 8.83 -0.18 -19.09
C GLU A 198 8.40 -1.48 -19.80
N GLY A 199 7.25 -2.06 -19.47
CA GLY A 199 6.79 -3.34 -20.03
C GLY A 199 7.59 -4.55 -19.53
N ARG A 200 8.18 -4.47 -18.33
CA ARG A 200 9.01 -5.54 -17.73
C ARG A 200 8.26 -6.34 -16.67
N GLU A 201 6.98 -6.59 -16.88
CA GLU A 201 6.14 -7.34 -15.93
C GLU A 201 6.67 -8.76 -15.69
N ASP A 202 7.23 -9.40 -16.71
CA ASP A 202 7.86 -10.72 -16.58
C ASP A 202 8.98 -10.75 -15.54
N ASN A 203 9.73 -9.66 -15.42
CA ASN A 203 10.80 -9.55 -14.42
C ASN A 203 10.22 -9.43 -13.01
N ILE A 204 9.08 -8.75 -12.86
CA ILE A 204 8.35 -8.66 -11.58
C ILE A 204 7.86 -10.05 -11.17
N TRP A 205 7.32 -10.84 -12.11
CA TRP A 205 6.89 -12.21 -11.84
C TRP A 205 8.03 -13.14 -11.49
N LYS A 206 9.16 -13.06 -12.20
CA LYS A 206 10.38 -13.80 -11.84
C LYS A 206 10.85 -13.43 -10.44
N TRP A 207 10.82 -12.15 -10.10
CA TRP A 207 11.19 -11.65 -8.78
C TRP A 207 10.26 -12.15 -7.67
N LEU A 208 8.93 -12.16 -7.91
CA LEU A 208 7.96 -12.72 -6.96
C LEU A 208 8.18 -14.21 -6.68
N LYS A 209 8.68 -14.95 -7.67
CA LYS A 209 9.00 -16.39 -7.55
C LYS A 209 10.27 -16.66 -6.74
N LEU A 210 11.17 -15.68 -6.59
CA LEU A 210 12.38 -15.84 -5.78
C LEU A 210 12.02 -16.01 -4.31
N ASP A 211 12.58 -17.03 -3.68
CA ASP A 211 12.45 -17.25 -2.24
C ASP A 211 13.45 -16.37 -1.48
N VAL A 212 13.07 -15.12 -1.30
CA VAL A 212 13.86 -14.17 -0.52
C VAL A 212 13.62 -14.44 0.96
N GLN A 213 14.56 -15.15 1.56
CA GLN A 213 14.65 -15.32 3.01
C GLN A 213 15.03 -13.97 3.62
N ILE A 214 14.04 -13.20 4.08
CA ILE A 214 14.33 -12.03 4.93
C ILE A 214 14.96 -12.60 6.21
N PRO A 215 16.20 -12.21 6.54
CA PRO A 215 16.79 -12.61 7.81
C PRO A 215 15.84 -12.15 8.91
N ASP A 216 15.52 -13.04 9.85
CA ASP A 216 14.64 -12.71 10.97
C ASP A 216 15.11 -11.38 11.54
N SER A 217 14.30 -10.32 11.33
CA SER A 217 14.76 -8.96 11.55
C SER A 217 15.33 -8.87 12.95
N THR A 218 16.56 -8.35 13.10
CA THR A 218 17.23 -8.19 14.40
C THR A 218 16.42 -7.35 15.38
N GLU A 219 15.42 -6.59 14.91
CA GLU A 219 14.46 -5.87 15.74
C GLU A 219 13.44 -6.78 16.46
N GLY A 220 13.51 -8.10 16.24
CA GLY A 220 12.51 -9.06 16.71
C GLY A 220 11.18 -8.85 15.99
N ALA A 221 10.43 -9.93 15.76
CA ALA A 221 9.02 -9.75 15.46
C ALA A 221 8.39 -8.93 16.61
N PRO A 222 7.48 -7.96 16.34
CA PRO A 222 6.84 -7.17 17.40
C PRO A 222 6.41 -8.11 18.53
N TRP A 223 6.91 -7.87 19.74
CA TRP A 223 7.00 -8.78 20.89
C TRP A 223 5.67 -9.38 21.38
N ASP A 224 4.55 -8.98 20.79
CA ASP A 224 3.24 -9.61 20.94
C ASP A 224 3.02 -10.80 19.97
N THR A 225 4.10 -11.30 19.36
CA THR A 225 4.09 -12.41 18.40
C THR A 225 4.26 -13.78 19.05
N GLN A 226 3.39 -14.10 20.02
CA GLN A 226 2.88 -15.49 20.17
C GLN A 226 1.96 -15.86 18.99
N VAL A 227 2.43 -15.53 17.79
CA VAL A 227 1.61 -15.36 16.62
C VAL A 227 1.77 -16.60 15.75
N SER A 228 0.63 -17.15 15.34
CA SER A 228 0.55 -18.31 14.46
C SER A 228 1.57 -18.23 13.32
N VAL A 229 2.18 -19.39 12.98
CA VAL A 229 3.16 -19.54 11.88
C VAL A 229 2.73 -18.76 10.64
N LYS A 230 1.44 -18.79 10.31
CA LYS A 230 0.82 -18.06 9.21
C LYS A 230 1.05 -16.55 9.23
N LYS A 231 0.77 -15.87 10.34
CA LYS A 231 0.94 -14.42 10.45
C LYS A 231 2.43 -14.04 10.34
N ARG A 232 3.33 -14.87 10.88
CA ARG A 232 4.79 -14.72 10.69
C ARG A 232 5.16 -14.82 9.22
N MET A 233 4.65 -15.82 8.51
CA MET A 233 4.89 -15.99 7.07
C MET A 233 4.29 -14.84 6.25
N LEU A 234 3.07 -14.38 6.55
CA LEU A 234 2.47 -13.23 5.86
C LEU A 234 3.27 -11.94 6.08
N TYR A 235 3.81 -11.74 7.29
CA TYR A 235 4.70 -10.63 7.55
C TYR A 235 6.01 -10.75 6.76
N LYS A 236 6.62 -11.94 6.77
CA LYS A 236 7.83 -12.26 5.99
C LYS A 236 7.63 -12.01 4.50
N TYR A 237 6.48 -12.38 3.94
CA TYR A 237 6.18 -12.20 2.51
C TYR A 237 5.33 -10.96 2.21
N ARG A 238 5.20 -10.01 3.15
CA ARG A 238 4.37 -8.79 2.98
C ARG A 238 4.78 -7.97 1.76
N TRP A 239 6.09 -7.93 1.48
CA TRP A 239 6.65 -7.18 0.36
C TRP A 239 6.09 -7.67 -0.99
N ARG A 240 5.76 -8.96 -1.12
CA ARG A 240 5.13 -9.50 -2.34
C ARG A 240 3.73 -8.97 -2.55
N GLY A 241 2.97 -8.80 -1.47
CA GLY A 241 1.66 -8.15 -1.52
C GLY A 241 1.78 -6.71 -1.95
N CYS A 242 2.82 -5.99 -1.46
CA CYS A 242 3.10 -4.64 -1.93
C CYS A 242 3.52 -4.60 -3.41
N VAL A 243 4.34 -5.53 -3.88
CA VAL A 243 4.69 -5.64 -5.30
C VAL A 243 3.44 -5.86 -6.16
N LEU A 244 2.57 -6.79 -5.78
CA LEU A 244 1.33 -7.07 -6.51
C LEU A 244 0.34 -5.91 -6.46
N ASP A 245 0.22 -5.25 -5.30
CA ASP A 245 -0.56 -4.02 -5.15
C ASP A 245 -0.06 -2.97 -6.15
N SER A 246 1.23 -2.64 -6.11
CA SER A 246 1.83 -1.62 -6.99
C SER A 246 1.71 -1.98 -8.47
N LEU A 247 1.81 -3.27 -8.82
CA LEU A 247 1.64 -3.73 -10.19
C LEU A 247 0.20 -3.52 -10.67
N VAL A 248 -0.78 -3.95 -9.89
CA VAL A 248 -2.20 -3.73 -10.18
C VAL A 248 -2.52 -2.24 -10.26
N GLN A 249 -1.97 -1.43 -9.36
CA GLN A 249 -2.17 0.02 -9.38
C GLN A 249 -1.58 0.65 -10.65
N ALA A 250 -0.38 0.24 -11.07
CA ALA A 250 0.28 0.74 -12.27
C ALA A 250 -0.49 0.36 -13.55
N GLN A 251 -1.11 -0.83 -13.58
CA GLN A 251 -1.94 -1.29 -14.69
C GLN A 251 -3.25 -0.52 -14.80
N VAL A 252 -3.93 -0.28 -13.67
CA VAL A 252 -5.23 0.40 -13.62
C VAL A 252 -5.12 1.92 -13.75
N ASP A 253 -3.99 2.50 -13.32
CA ASP A 253 -3.70 3.94 -13.29
C ASP A 253 -4.69 4.75 -12.42
N VAL A 254 -5.17 4.14 -11.34
CA VAL A 254 -6.09 4.77 -10.38
C VAL A 254 -5.52 4.66 -8.96
N PRO A 255 -5.55 5.76 -8.18
CA PRO A 255 -5.07 5.74 -6.81
C PRO A 255 -5.89 4.80 -5.90
N TRP A 256 -5.25 4.25 -4.87
CA TRP A 256 -5.91 3.40 -3.87
C TRP A 256 -7.02 4.11 -3.10
N LEU A 257 -6.86 5.40 -2.89
CA LEU A 257 -7.83 6.24 -2.20
C LEU A 257 -8.57 7.05 -3.25
N ALA A 258 -9.87 7.25 -3.03
CA ALA A 258 -10.63 8.16 -3.87
C ALA A 258 -10.00 9.54 -3.77
N ASP A 259 -9.80 10.18 -4.92
CA ASP A 259 -9.30 11.53 -4.94
C ASP A 259 -10.35 12.44 -4.29
N SER A 260 -9.94 13.19 -3.26
CA SER A 260 -10.78 14.20 -2.63
C SER A 260 -11.24 15.28 -3.60
N SER A 261 -10.59 15.41 -4.77
CA SER A 261 -10.98 16.34 -5.83
C SER A 261 -12.34 16.02 -6.45
N GLY A 262 -12.86 14.81 -6.25
CA GLY A 262 -14.10 14.37 -6.90
C GLY A 262 -13.92 14.06 -8.40
N LYS A 263 -12.70 14.09 -8.92
CA LYS A 263 -12.43 13.84 -10.33
C LYS A 263 -12.84 12.41 -10.71
N LEU A 264 -13.63 12.31 -11.78
CA LEU A 264 -13.99 11.04 -12.39
C LEU A 264 -12.77 10.44 -13.10
N HIS A 265 -12.39 9.23 -12.73
CA HIS A 265 -11.31 8.49 -13.39
C HIS A 265 -11.89 7.55 -14.45
N ILE A 266 -11.58 7.81 -15.73
CA ILE A 266 -11.97 6.93 -16.84
C ILE A 266 -10.91 5.85 -17.00
N ILE A 267 -11.31 4.58 -16.88
CA ILE A 267 -10.42 3.42 -16.98
C ILE A 267 -10.77 2.63 -18.24
N ARG A 268 -9.75 2.22 -18.99
CA ARG A 268 -9.89 1.29 -20.13
C ARG A 268 -10.14 -0.14 -19.67
N ALA A 269 -10.98 -0.91 -20.37
CA ALA A 269 -11.19 -2.32 -20.05
C ALA A 269 -9.90 -3.12 -20.21
N SER A 270 -9.04 -2.79 -21.19
CA SER A 270 -7.73 -3.45 -21.36
C SER A 270 -6.88 -3.40 -20.09
N ASN A 271 -6.82 -2.21 -19.47
CA ASN A 271 -6.04 -1.96 -18.27
C ASN A 271 -6.61 -2.73 -17.07
N LEU A 272 -7.94 -2.73 -16.93
CA LEU A 272 -8.59 -3.50 -15.88
C LEU A 272 -8.47 -5.00 -16.10
N ASN A 273 -8.64 -5.50 -17.33
CA ASN A 273 -8.48 -6.91 -17.66
C ASN A 273 -7.05 -7.37 -17.37
N SER A 274 -6.03 -6.55 -17.66
CA SER A 274 -4.64 -6.81 -17.27
C SER A 274 -4.50 -6.95 -15.74
N ALA A 275 -5.06 -6.01 -14.99
CA ALA A 275 -5.05 -6.07 -13.52
C ALA A 275 -5.81 -7.27 -12.92
N LEU A 276 -6.94 -7.63 -13.53
CA LEU A 276 -7.68 -8.84 -13.18
C LEU A 276 -6.87 -10.09 -13.46
N ASN A 277 -6.24 -10.16 -14.63
CA ASN A 277 -5.38 -11.28 -15.00
C ASN A 277 -4.18 -11.40 -14.04
N THR A 278 -3.57 -10.29 -13.63
CA THR A 278 -2.50 -10.25 -12.61
C THR A 278 -2.98 -10.86 -11.29
N LEU A 279 -4.15 -10.43 -10.78
CA LEU A 279 -4.71 -10.96 -9.54
C LEU A 279 -5.07 -12.45 -9.65
N VAL A 280 -5.73 -12.84 -10.74
CA VAL A 280 -6.10 -14.24 -11.01
C VAL A 280 -4.87 -15.13 -11.08
N THR A 281 -3.83 -14.70 -11.80
CA THR A 281 -2.55 -15.42 -11.87
C THR A 281 -1.91 -15.57 -10.49
N ALA A 282 -1.91 -14.52 -9.67
CA ALA A 282 -1.40 -14.60 -8.30
C ALA A 282 -2.22 -15.55 -7.41
N LEU A 283 -3.55 -15.60 -7.60
CA LEU A 283 -4.45 -16.53 -6.89
C LEU A 283 -4.25 -17.97 -7.34
N GLU A 284 -4.08 -18.22 -8.65
CA GLU A 284 -3.76 -19.54 -9.21
C GLU A 284 -2.39 -20.03 -8.68
N LEU A 285 -1.37 -19.18 -8.63
CA LEU A 285 -0.07 -19.51 -8.03
C LEU A 285 -0.19 -19.85 -6.55
N ARG A 286 -0.97 -19.06 -5.80
CA ARG A 286 -1.19 -19.29 -4.37
C ARG A 286 -1.90 -20.61 -4.11
N THR A 287 -3.00 -20.87 -4.82
CA THR A 287 -3.82 -22.08 -4.65
C THR A 287 -3.05 -23.34 -5.07
N SER A 288 -2.36 -23.30 -6.22
CA SER A 288 -1.50 -24.41 -6.67
C SER A 288 -0.37 -24.73 -5.67
N SER A 289 0.09 -23.74 -4.91
CA SER A 289 1.11 -23.93 -3.87
C SER A 289 0.57 -24.51 -2.56
N MET A 290 -0.75 -24.43 -2.32
CA MET A 290 -1.40 -24.93 -1.10
C MET A 290 -1.78 -26.42 -1.23
N ASP A 291 -2.04 -26.90 -2.44
CA ASP A 291 -2.49 -28.28 -2.70
C ASP A 291 -1.39 -29.35 -2.47
N VAL A 292 -0.13 -28.94 -2.28
CA VAL A 292 1.01 -29.86 -2.18
C VAL A 292 1.16 -30.49 -0.79
N ASP A 293 0.83 -29.78 0.30
CA ASP A 293 1.00 -30.29 1.66
C ASP A 293 -0.13 -29.76 2.59
N PRO A 294 -0.83 -30.60 3.37
CA PRO A 294 -1.82 -30.14 4.34
C PRO A 294 -1.23 -29.33 5.51
N HIS A 295 0.08 -29.44 5.78
CA HIS A 295 0.78 -28.73 6.85
C HIS A 295 1.30 -27.37 6.38
N PRO A 296 0.82 -26.25 6.97
CA PRO A 296 1.23 -24.91 6.54
C PRO A 296 2.73 -24.63 6.65
N GLU A 297 3.44 -25.32 7.54
CA GLU A 297 4.89 -25.16 7.73
C GLU A 297 5.71 -25.57 6.51
N ASN A 298 5.18 -26.49 5.70
CA ASN A 298 5.82 -27.00 4.49
C ASN A 298 5.31 -26.33 3.22
N TRP A 299 4.38 -25.37 3.33
CA TRP A 299 3.87 -24.68 2.16
C TRP A 299 4.99 -23.91 1.46
N HIS A 300 5.03 -24.06 0.14
CA HIS A 300 5.89 -23.26 -0.72
C HIS A 300 5.66 -21.76 -0.44
N HIS A 301 6.70 -20.93 -0.52
CA HIS A 301 6.63 -19.51 -0.16
C HIS A 301 5.54 -18.72 -0.91
N LEU A 302 5.14 -19.20 -2.10
CA LEU A 302 4.06 -18.61 -2.91
C LEU A 302 2.65 -18.86 -2.35
N ALA A 303 2.46 -19.81 -1.43
CA ALA A 303 1.20 -19.96 -0.71
C ALA A 303 0.89 -18.76 0.21
N TRP A 304 1.93 -17.98 0.56
CA TRP A 304 1.88 -16.86 1.49
C TRP A 304 1.74 -15.48 0.82
N LEU A 305 1.21 -15.43 -0.40
CA LEU A 305 0.95 -14.17 -1.10
C LEU A 305 -0.17 -13.37 -0.39
N PRO A 306 0.11 -12.14 0.09
CA PRO A 306 -0.90 -11.27 0.70
C PRO A 306 -1.74 -10.61 -0.40
N LEU A 307 -2.91 -11.20 -0.72
CA LEU A 307 -3.76 -10.78 -1.84
C LEU A 307 -5.02 -10.00 -1.42
N ALA A 308 -5.33 -9.93 -0.13
CA ALA A 308 -6.59 -9.37 0.35
C ALA A 308 -6.75 -7.88 0.04
N LYS A 309 -5.67 -7.10 0.11
CA LYS A 309 -5.69 -5.67 -0.21
C LYS A 309 -5.93 -5.45 -1.71
N THR A 310 -5.15 -6.11 -2.56
CA THR A 310 -5.30 -6.08 -4.03
C THR A 310 -6.69 -6.52 -4.46
N SER A 311 -7.17 -7.65 -3.93
CA SER A 311 -8.51 -8.17 -4.19
C SER A 311 -9.60 -7.20 -3.75
N SER A 312 -9.49 -6.63 -2.54
CA SER A 312 -10.45 -5.64 -2.05
C SER A 312 -10.53 -4.41 -2.94
N PHE A 313 -9.40 -3.94 -3.45
CA PHE A 313 -9.35 -2.80 -4.35
C PHE A 313 -10.00 -3.11 -5.69
N LEU A 314 -9.67 -4.22 -6.33
CA LEU A 314 -10.26 -4.61 -7.61
C LEU A 314 -11.76 -4.88 -7.48
N VAL A 315 -12.20 -5.60 -6.46
CA VAL A 315 -13.65 -5.82 -6.21
C VAL A 315 -14.35 -4.48 -5.99
N ARG A 316 -13.78 -3.58 -5.20
CA ARG A 316 -14.34 -2.26 -4.98
C ARG A 316 -14.41 -1.45 -6.28
N LEU A 317 -13.39 -1.53 -7.13
CA LEU A 317 -13.35 -0.84 -8.41
C LEU A 317 -14.42 -1.38 -9.38
N LEU A 318 -14.56 -2.69 -9.47
CA LEU A 318 -15.60 -3.35 -10.27
C LEU A 318 -17.02 -3.00 -9.81
N THR A 319 -17.22 -2.85 -8.51
CA THR A 319 -18.55 -2.63 -7.91
C THR A 319 -18.93 -1.16 -7.80
N ARG A 320 -17.94 -0.26 -7.72
CA ARG A 320 -18.12 1.21 -7.75
C ARG A 320 -18.50 1.75 -9.12
N ARG A 321 -18.07 1.11 -10.21
CA ARG A 321 -18.44 1.42 -11.61
C ARG A 321 -19.94 1.54 -11.90
N LEU A 322 -20.78 1.15 -10.94
CA LEU A 322 -22.23 1.12 -11.04
C LEU A 322 -22.89 2.05 -10.01
N ARG A 323 -22.21 3.08 -9.50
CA ARG A 323 -22.85 4.18 -8.78
C ARG A 323 -23.00 5.33 -9.78
N SER A 324 -24.23 5.80 -10.00
CA SER A 324 -24.51 6.86 -10.96
C SER A 324 -24.18 8.26 -10.44
N SER A 325 -23.85 8.43 -9.16
CA SER A 325 -23.99 9.75 -8.55
C SER A 325 -23.17 10.03 -7.29
N ASN A 326 -22.04 9.35 -7.01
CA ASN A 326 -21.24 9.82 -5.88
C ASN A 326 -20.36 11.02 -6.30
N PRO A 327 -20.60 12.24 -5.77
CA PRO A 327 -19.78 13.41 -6.08
C PRO A 327 -18.32 13.31 -5.60
N ARG A 328 -17.95 12.25 -4.85
CA ARG A 328 -16.62 12.07 -4.25
C ARG A 328 -15.60 11.31 -5.10
N GLY A 329 -15.73 11.37 -6.43
CA GLY A 329 -14.72 10.82 -7.34
C GLY A 329 -14.96 9.35 -7.62
N ASP A 330 -15.71 9.11 -8.67
CA ASP A 330 -16.01 7.76 -9.14
C ASP A 330 -15.04 7.31 -10.23
N VAL A 331 -15.05 6.00 -10.46
CA VAL A 331 -14.30 5.35 -11.53
C VAL A 331 -15.32 4.89 -12.55
N GLU A 332 -15.19 5.36 -13.79
CA GLU A 332 -16.03 4.91 -14.90
C GLU A 332 -15.20 4.08 -15.88
N LEU A 333 -15.83 3.08 -16.50
CA LEU A 333 -15.23 2.40 -17.63
C LEU A 333 -15.36 3.29 -18.87
N GLN A 334 -14.34 3.33 -19.71
CA GLN A 334 -14.44 4.03 -21.00
C GLN A 334 -15.68 3.51 -21.77
N LYS A 335 -16.50 4.42 -22.30
CA LYS A 335 -17.74 4.05 -22.99
C LYS A 335 -17.43 3.12 -24.17
N GLY A 336 -18.12 1.98 -24.22
CA GLY A 336 -17.95 0.96 -25.27
C GLY A 336 -16.94 -0.14 -24.93
N ASP A 337 -16.12 0.04 -23.88
CA ASP A 337 -15.20 -0.99 -23.44
C ASP A 337 -15.96 -2.13 -22.71
N ILE A 338 -15.57 -3.37 -22.98
CA ILE A 338 -16.18 -4.57 -22.41
C ILE A 338 -15.13 -5.33 -21.59
N LEU A 339 -15.50 -5.73 -20.36
CA LEU A 339 -14.66 -6.58 -19.53
C LEU A 339 -14.73 -8.03 -19.99
N ASP A 340 -13.61 -8.73 -19.89
CA ASP A 340 -13.55 -10.16 -20.22
C ASP A 340 -14.39 -10.96 -19.22
N PRO A 341 -15.49 -11.60 -19.65
CA PRO A 341 -16.35 -12.37 -18.76
C PRO A 341 -15.64 -13.58 -18.14
N GLN A 342 -14.70 -14.21 -18.86
CA GLN A 342 -14.00 -15.41 -18.37
C GLN A 342 -13.04 -15.06 -17.22
N LEU A 343 -12.32 -13.94 -17.34
CA LEU A 343 -11.50 -13.43 -16.24
C LEU A 343 -12.35 -13.04 -15.03
N TYR A 344 -13.54 -12.50 -15.26
CA TYR A 344 -14.47 -12.16 -14.20
C TYR A 344 -14.99 -13.41 -13.46
N ASP A 345 -15.38 -14.45 -14.19
CA ASP A 345 -15.79 -15.74 -13.63
C ASP A 345 -14.66 -16.39 -12.81
N LYS A 346 -13.42 -16.33 -13.32
CA LYS A 346 -12.25 -16.77 -12.56
C LYS A 346 -12.09 -15.95 -11.27
N LEU A 347 -12.23 -14.63 -11.32
CA LEU A 347 -12.14 -13.80 -10.12
C LEU A 347 -13.20 -14.23 -9.09
N ILE A 348 -14.46 -14.43 -9.50
CA ILE A 348 -15.53 -14.90 -8.61
C ILE A 348 -15.14 -16.22 -7.94
N LYS A 349 -14.61 -17.18 -8.70
CA LYS A 349 -14.17 -18.48 -8.17
C LYS A 349 -13.06 -18.32 -7.13
N TYR A 350 -12.11 -17.43 -7.36
CA TYR A 350 -10.89 -17.32 -6.55
C TYR A 350 -10.93 -16.25 -5.44
N VAL A 351 -11.90 -15.33 -5.46
CA VAL A 351 -11.93 -14.18 -4.54
C VAL A 351 -11.96 -14.60 -3.06
N SER A 352 -12.61 -15.71 -2.72
CA SER A 352 -12.66 -16.24 -1.35
C SER A 352 -11.27 -16.62 -0.82
N PHE A 353 -10.38 -17.12 -1.68
CA PHE A 353 -9.01 -17.51 -1.33
C PHE A 353 -8.12 -16.30 -1.03
N ALA A 354 -8.38 -15.14 -1.65
CA ALA A 354 -7.64 -13.91 -1.37
C ALA A 354 -7.72 -13.53 0.12
N PHE A 355 -8.87 -13.79 0.74
CA PHE A 355 -9.17 -13.49 2.13
C PHE A 355 -8.97 -14.69 3.06
N ASP A 356 -8.44 -15.81 2.58
CA ASP A 356 -8.31 -17.01 3.38
C ASP A 356 -7.09 -16.95 4.30
N PHE A 357 -7.24 -16.15 5.36
CA PHE A 357 -6.32 -16.08 6.47
C PHE A 357 -6.87 -16.93 7.62
N ASP A 358 -6.79 -18.25 7.47
CA ASP A 358 -7.00 -19.24 8.53
C ASP A 358 -6.22 -18.87 9.81
N ASN A 359 -6.86 -18.12 10.69
CA ASN A 359 -6.36 -17.93 12.03
C ASN A 359 -7.07 -18.99 12.89
N LYS A 360 -6.36 -20.07 13.22
CA LYS A 360 -6.91 -21.14 14.06
C LYS A 360 -7.39 -20.59 15.42
N ASP A 361 -6.82 -19.49 15.89
CA ASP A 361 -7.27 -18.77 17.09
C ASP A 361 -8.61 -18.06 16.88
N LEU A 362 -8.93 -17.68 15.63
CA LEU A 362 -10.22 -17.09 15.26
C LEU A 362 -11.33 -18.13 15.06
N ARG A 363 -11.00 -19.41 14.84
CA ARG A 363 -12.01 -20.48 14.60
C ARG A 363 -12.97 -20.69 15.78
N ARG A 364 -12.67 -20.16 16.97
CA ARG A 364 -13.58 -20.21 18.13
C ARG A 364 -14.28 -18.87 18.44
N GLY A 365 -14.23 -17.87 17.55
CA GLY A 365 -14.69 -16.51 17.88
C GLY A 365 -15.40 -15.74 16.77
N LYS A 366 -15.86 -14.54 17.13
CA LYS A 366 -16.61 -13.62 16.26
C LYS A 366 -15.89 -13.33 14.94
N ALA A 367 -14.57 -13.19 14.93
CA ALA A 367 -13.89 -12.71 13.72
C ALA A 367 -13.68 -13.77 12.61
N ALA A 368 -13.80 -15.09 12.87
CA ALA A 368 -13.94 -16.06 11.78
C ALA A 368 -15.29 -15.90 11.04
N GLN A 369 -16.37 -15.64 11.79
CA GLN A 369 -17.68 -15.36 11.19
C GLN A 369 -17.65 -14.09 10.34
N VAL A 370 -16.94 -13.05 10.82
CA VAL A 370 -16.72 -11.81 10.07
C VAL A 370 -15.99 -12.05 8.76
N GLN A 371 -14.93 -12.84 8.81
CA GLN A 371 -14.13 -13.14 7.65
C GLN A 371 -14.91 -13.92 6.60
N GLU A 372 -15.64 -14.97 7.02
CA GLU A 372 -16.49 -15.75 6.13
C GLU A 372 -17.62 -14.90 5.54
N PHE A 373 -18.20 -14.04 6.38
CA PHE A 373 -19.17 -13.05 5.94
C PHE A 373 -18.62 -12.14 4.83
N PHE A 374 -17.42 -11.56 5.01
CA PHE A 374 -16.82 -10.71 3.98
C PHE A 374 -16.46 -11.49 2.70
N LYS A 375 -16.01 -12.75 2.81
CA LYS A 375 -15.77 -13.61 1.65
C LYS A 375 -17.04 -13.80 0.82
N MET A 376 -18.14 -14.21 1.46
CA MET A 376 -19.44 -14.41 0.81
C MET A 376 -19.97 -13.11 0.20
N MET A 377 -19.90 -12.01 0.94
CA MET A 377 -20.34 -10.69 0.50
C MET A 377 -19.60 -10.25 -0.78
N ARG A 378 -18.27 -10.36 -0.81
CA ARG A 378 -17.48 -9.98 -1.99
C ARG A 378 -17.82 -10.82 -3.22
N ALA A 379 -17.90 -12.14 -3.08
CA ALA A 379 -18.29 -13.03 -4.15
C ALA A 379 -19.71 -12.73 -4.66
N ALA A 380 -20.66 -12.53 -3.74
CA ALA A 380 -22.03 -12.17 -4.08
C ALA A 380 -22.15 -10.82 -4.80
N THR A 381 -21.31 -9.84 -4.43
CA THR A 381 -21.32 -8.54 -5.12
C THR A 381 -20.83 -8.70 -6.54
N LEU A 382 -19.76 -9.47 -6.74
CA LEU A 382 -19.25 -9.75 -8.08
C LEU A 382 -20.30 -10.45 -8.95
N HIS A 383 -21.00 -11.47 -8.43
CA HIS A 383 -22.12 -12.09 -9.14
C HIS A 383 -23.22 -11.10 -9.53
N LEU A 384 -23.56 -10.19 -8.61
CA LEU A 384 -24.58 -9.17 -8.86
C LEU A 384 -24.15 -8.19 -9.95
N THR A 385 -22.84 -7.90 -10.04
CA THR A 385 -22.26 -6.94 -10.98
C THR A 385 -21.57 -7.60 -12.18
N HIS A 386 -21.88 -8.87 -12.47
CA HIS A 386 -21.28 -9.60 -13.57
C HIS A 386 -21.64 -8.94 -14.91
N PRO A 387 -20.67 -8.69 -15.83
CA PRO A 387 -20.91 -7.89 -17.03
C PRO A 387 -21.91 -8.52 -18.01
N THR A 388 -21.97 -9.85 -18.09
CA THR A 388 -22.79 -10.57 -19.07
C THR A 388 -23.87 -11.46 -18.46
N ARG A 389 -23.79 -11.74 -17.15
CA ARG A 389 -24.59 -12.77 -16.47
C ARG A 389 -24.86 -12.38 -15.01
N PRO A 390 -25.46 -11.20 -14.76
CA PRO A 390 -25.75 -10.78 -13.40
C PRO A 390 -26.66 -11.80 -12.71
N SER A 391 -26.28 -12.21 -11.50
CA SER A 391 -27.08 -13.11 -10.66
C SER A 391 -27.25 -12.53 -9.26
N ALA A 392 -28.52 -12.46 -8.83
CA ALA A 392 -28.88 -12.03 -7.48
C ALA A 392 -28.86 -13.18 -6.46
N ASP A 393 -28.78 -14.45 -6.87
CA ASP A 393 -28.93 -15.60 -5.95
C ASP A 393 -27.94 -15.58 -4.78
N PRO A 394 -26.62 -15.41 -5.00
CA PRO A 394 -25.67 -15.41 -3.89
C PRO A 394 -25.88 -14.21 -2.96
N MET A 395 -26.29 -13.08 -3.52
CA MET A 395 -26.59 -11.87 -2.76
C MET A 395 -27.83 -12.04 -1.91
N LEU A 396 -28.93 -12.52 -2.49
CA LEU A 396 -30.19 -12.76 -1.80
C LEU A 396 -30.00 -13.74 -0.65
N LYS A 397 -29.28 -14.85 -0.88
CA LYS A 397 -28.93 -15.82 0.18
C LYS A 397 -28.18 -15.16 1.33
N MET A 398 -27.22 -14.29 1.04
CA MET A 398 -26.47 -13.55 2.05
C MET A 398 -27.36 -12.54 2.78
N LEU A 399 -28.19 -11.78 2.05
CA LEU A 399 -29.11 -10.81 2.62
C LEU A 399 -30.11 -11.45 3.58
N HIS A 400 -30.61 -12.67 3.31
CA HIS A 400 -31.48 -13.38 4.26
C HIS A 400 -30.79 -13.70 5.60
N VAL A 401 -29.48 -13.96 5.59
CA VAL A 401 -28.70 -14.22 6.81
C VAL A 401 -28.50 -12.93 7.61
N VAL A 402 -28.27 -11.82 6.91
CA VAL A 402 -27.86 -10.56 7.52
C VAL A 402 -29.04 -9.66 7.89
N LEU A 403 -30.08 -9.67 7.06
CA LEU A 403 -31.29 -8.87 7.16
C LEU A 403 -32.53 -9.78 7.33
N PRO A 404 -32.61 -10.56 8.42
CA PRO A 404 -33.73 -11.45 8.65
C PRO A 404 -35.05 -10.71 8.81
N ASP A 405 -36.16 -11.44 8.71
CA ASP A 405 -37.52 -10.87 8.90
C ASP A 405 -37.67 -10.18 10.26
N ASN A 406 -37.06 -10.77 11.29
CA ASN A 406 -37.03 -10.23 12.64
C ASN A 406 -35.68 -9.56 12.90
N THR A 407 -35.67 -8.22 13.00
CA THR A 407 -34.47 -7.40 13.23
C THR A 407 -33.70 -7.78 14.51
N THR A 408 -34.36 -8.40 15.49
CA THR A 408 -33.67 -8.91 16.70
C THR A 408 -32.68 -10.04 16.38
N LYS A 409 -32.95 -10.84 15.35
CA LYS A 409 -32.09 -11.95 14.90
C LYS A 409 -30.92 -11.51 14.02
N CYS A 410 -30.86 -10.24 13.65
CA CYS A 410 -29.77 -9.70 12.84
C CYS A 410 -28.42 -9.87 13.58
N PRO A 411 -27.39 -10.42 12.91
CA PRO A 411 -26.10 -10.71 13.54
C PRO A 411 -25.52 -9.47 14.26
N PRO A 412 -25.06 -9.60 15.53
CA PRO A 412 -24.54 -8.46 16.29
C PRO A 412 -23.41 -7.72 15.56
N ILE A 413 -22.57 -8.46 14.84
CA ILE A 413 -21.46 -7.87 14.10
C ILE A 413 -21.93 -6.98 12.94
N PHE A 414 -23.02 -7.35 12.29
CA PHE A 414 -23.57 -6.54 11.22
C PHE A 414 -24.18 -5.25 11.79
N LYS A 415 -24.93 -5.36 12.89
CA LYS A 415 -25.48 -4.19 13.60
C LYS A 415 -24.38 -3.21 14.01
N GLU A 416 -23.32 -3.73 14.61
CA GLU A 416 -22.17 -2.93 15.04
C GLU A 416 -21.49 -2.24 13.85
N HIS A 417 -21.22 -2.98 12.78
CA HIS A 417 -20.58 -2.45 11.58
C HIS A 417 -21.44 -1.39 10.86
N MET A 418 -22.75 -1.58 10.82
CA MET A 418 -23.72 -0.62 10.28
C MET A 418 -23.82 0.66 11.13
N ALA A 419 -23.75 0.53 12.46
CA ALA A 419 -23.81 1.67 13.38
C ALA A 419 -22.53 2.53 13.34
N GLN A 420 -21.38 1.94 13.01
CA GLN A 420 -20.09 2.62 13.04
C GLN A 420 -19.78 3.45 11.79
N SER A 421 -20.45 3.22 10.66
CA SER A 421 -20.05 3.86 9.39
C SER A 421 -21.23 4.13 8.45
N ALA A 422 -21.44 5.40 8.11
CA ALA A 422 -22.42 5.79 7.08
C ALA A 422 -22.09 5.17 5.71
N ASP A 423 -20.82 5.17 5.31
CA ASP A 423 -20.36 4.58 4.04
C ASP A 423 -20.75 3.09 3.92
N VAL A 424 -20.72 2.37 5.04
CA VAL A 424 -21.15 0.98 5.11
C VAL A 424 -22.65 0.85 4.88
N ARG A 425 -23.46 1.71 5.52
CA ARG A 425 -24.92 1.72 5.31
C ARG A 425 -25.27 1.99 3.86
N ASP A 426 -24.65 3.02 3.27
CA ASP A 426 -24.83 3.38 1.86
C ASP A 426 -24.44 2.22 0.93
N LEU A 427 -23.37 1.50 1.27
CA LEU A 427 -22.97 0.31 0.52
C LEU A 427 -24.03 -0.79 0.54
N TYR A 428 -24.61 -1.11 1.70
CA TYR A 428 -25.66 -2.13 1.77
C TYR A 428 -26.96 -1.68 1.13
N HIS A 429 -27.37 -0.43 1.32
CA HIS A 429 -28.54 0.15 0.65
C HIS A 429 -28.40 0.09 -0.88
N THR A 430 -27.26 0.56 -1.41
CA THR A 430 -26.96 0.46 -2.85
C THR A 430 -26.98 -0.99 -3.33
N THR A 431 -26.50 -1.92 -2.50
CA THR A 431 -26.46 -3.35 -2.83
C THR A 431 -27.86 -3.96 -2.87
N LEU A 432 -28.75 -3.57 -1.94
CA LEU A 432 -30.17 -3.97 -1.95
C LEU A 432 -30.88 -3.49 -3.20
N LEU A 433 -30.70 -2.22 -3.58
CA LEU A 433 -31.29 -1.67 -4.80
C LEU A 433 -30.81 -2.41 -6.05
N LYS A 434 -29.51 -2.70 -6.15
CA LYS A 434 -28.96 -3.50 -7.25
C LYS A 434 -29.50 -4.92 -7.26
N CYS A 435 -29.62 -5.55 -6.09
CA CYS A 435 -30.19 -6.89 -5.94
C CYS A 435 -31.65 -6.91 -6.43
N ALA A 436 -32.46 -5.96 -5.99
CA ALA A 436 -33.85 -5.81 -6.44
C ALA A 436 -33.94 -5.61 -7.96
N HIS A 437 -33.10 -4.74 -8.53
CA HIS A 437 -33.06 -4.52 -9.98
C HIS A 437 -32.72 -5.81 -10.76
N VAL A 438 -31.69 -6.54 -10.35
CA VAL A 438 -31.33 -7.81 -11.01
C VAL A 438 -32.45 -8.85 -10.86
N LEU A 439 -33.07 -8.97 -9.67
CA LEU A 439 -34.21 -9.87 -9.46
C LEU A 439 -35.42 -9.50 -10.34
N GLU A 440 -35.66 -8.22 -10.56
CA GLU A 440 -36.71 -7.71 -11.44
C GLU A 440 -36.45 -8.10 -12.90
N THR A 441 -35.21 -7.92 -13.38
CA THR A 441 -34.82 -8.39 -14.73
C THR A 441 -34.91 -9.91 -14.90
N GLN A 442 -34.82 -10.67 -13.80
CA GLN A 442 -34.99 -12.12 -13.77
C GLN A 442 -36.46 -12.56 -13.58
N GLY A 443 -37.42 -11.63 -13.45
CA GLY A 443 -38.84 -11.93 -13.28
C GLY A 443 -39.24 -12.43 -11.88
N ARG A 444 -38.37 -12.29 -10.87
CA ARG A 444 -38.57 -12.84 -9.52
C ARG A 444 -39.30 -11.86 -8.58
N ARG A 445 -40.56 -11.54 -8.90
CA ARG A 445 -41.35 -10.50 -8.21
C ARG A 445 -41.39 -10.62 -6.68
N LYS A 446 -41.60 -11.82 -6.14
CA LYS A 446 -41.65 -12.05 -4.68
C LYS A 446 -40.34 -11.67 -3.98
N ASP A 447 -39.21 -11.97 -4.60
CA ASP A 447 -37.89 -11.67 -4.04
C ASP A 447 -37.57 -10.17 -4.18
N VAL A 448 -38.06 -9.51 -5.23
CA VAL A 448 -38.00 -8.04 -5.38
C VAL A 448 -38.77 -7.36 -4.25
N GLU A 449 -40.02 -7.77 -4.02
CA GLU A 449 -40.85 -7.26 -2.92
C GLU A 449 -40.18 -7.46 -1.57
N TRP A 450 -39.65 -8.67 -1.32
CA TRP A 450 -38.90 -8.96 -0.10
C TRP A 450 -37.68 -8.06 0.06
N THR A 451 -36.88 -7.89 -1.01
CA THR A 451 -35.66 -7.08 -0.98
C THR A 451 -35.97 -5.60 -0.75
N ARG A 452 -36.97 -5.05 -1.45
CA ARG A 452 -37.42 -3.65 -1.29
C ARG A 452 -38.00 -3.40 0.10
N ALA A 453 -38.75 -4.35 0.66
CA ALA A 453 -39.30 -4.23 2.02
C ALA A 453 -38.23 -4.16 3.12
N ARG A 454 -36.99 -4.62 2.87
CA ARG A 454 -35.86 -4.47 3.82
C ARG A 454 -35.33 -3.05 3.91
N ILE A 455 -35.48 -2.24 2.87
CA ILE A 455 -34.93 -0.88 2.84
C ILE A 455 -35.54 -0.03 3.96
N PRO A 456 -36.87 0.17 4.08
CA PRO A 456 -37.44 0.98 5.15
C PRO A 456 -37.23 0.37 6.55
N LEU A 457 -37.04 -0.96 6.64
CA LEU A 457 -36.84 -1.63 7.93
C LEU A 457 -35.42 -1.41 8.50
N TYR A 458 -34.40 -1.38 7.64
CA TYR A 458 -32.99 -1.32 8.06
C TYR A 458 -32.31 0.01 7.73
N PHE A 459 -32.87 0.78 6.81
CA PHE A 459 -32.35 2.06 6.31
C PHE A 459 -33.48 3.08 6.18
N PRO A 460 -34.27 3.34 7.25
CA PRO A 460 -35.40 4.27 7.19
C PRO A 460 -34.97 5.66 6.70
N GLU A 461 -33.76 6.09 7.02
CA GLU A 461 -33.18 7.37 6.60
C GLU A 461 -32.92 7.48 5.10
N LEU A 462 -32.75 6.34 4.40
CA LEU A 462 -32.50 6.28 2.95
C LEU A 462 -33.75 5.84 2.15
N ALA A 463 -34.86 5.56 2.83
CA ALA A 463 -36.07 5.05 2.17
C ALA A 463 -36.73 6.09 1.25
N HIS A 464 -36.56 7.38 1.56
CA HIS A 464 -37.12 8.49 0.78
C HIS A 464 -36.42 8.69 -0.57
N ASP A 465 -35.17 8.25 -0.74
CA ASP A 465 -34.39 8.47 -1.96
C ASP A 465 -34.72 7.47 -3.08
N ASN A 466 -35.41 6.37 -2.76
CA ASN A 466 -35.68 5.27 -3.68
C ASN A 466 -36.51 5.69 -4.91
N ASP A 467 -37.46 6.62 -4.74
CA ASP A 467 -38.33 7.10 -5.84
C ASP A 467 -37.56 7.91 -6.90
N THR A 468 -36.40 8.45 -6.52
CA THR A 468 -35.57 9.31 -7.37
C THR A 468 -34.58 8.48 -8.20
N ALA A 469 -33.96 7.47 -7.59
CA ALA A 469 -32.95 6.63 -8.23
C ALA A 469 -33.50 5.76 -9.37
N GLU A 470 -34.78 5.36 -9.31
CA GLU A 470 -35.41 4.54 -10.36
C GLU A 470 -35.74 5.35 -11.63
N ARG A 471 -35.79 6.69 -11.57
CA ARG A 471 -36.15 7.53 -12.72
C ARG A 471 -34.96 7.87 -13.63
N GLU A 472 -33.73 7.81 -13.14
CA GLU A 472 -32.53 8.16 -13.92
C GLU A 472 -32.03 7.09 -14.93
N PRO A 473 -32.00 5.78 -14.65
CA PRO A 473 -31.38 4.80 -15.56
C PRO A 473 -32.12 4.67 -16.90
N SER A 474 -33.41 5.00 -16.94
CA SER A 474 -34.25 4.95 -18.14
C SER A 474 -33.93 6.07 -19.15
N ARG A 475 -33.39 7.21 -18.70
CA ARG A 475 -33.05 8.36 -19.57
C ARG A 475 -31.72 8.20 -20.29
N ALA A 476 -30.77 7.46 -19.72
CA ALA A 476 -29.43 7.30 -20.29
C ALA A 476 -29.35 6.28 -21.44
N ARG A 477 -30.37 5.42 -21.63
CA ARG A 477 -30.38 4.36 -22.66
C ARG A 477 -31.20 4.67 -23.92
N THR A 478 -31.98 5.75 -23.93
CA THR A 478 -32.90 6.11 -25.05
C THR A 478 -32.52 7.42 -25.74
N ALA A 479 -31.24 7.78 -25.80
CA ALA A 479 -30.78 8.77 -26.78
C ALA A 479 -30.63 8.07 -28.14
N PRO A 480 -31.48 8.34 -29.15
CA PRO A 480 -31.31 7.76 -30.47
C PRO A 480 -30.04 8.31 -31.12
N SER A 481 -29.28 7.41 -31.73
CA SER A 481 -28.19 7.71 -32.66
C SER A 481 -28.76 8.38 -33.92
N SER A 482 -29.08 9.68 -33.86
CA SER A 482 -29.35 10.50 -35.04
C SER A 482 -28.09 11.24 -35.46
N LEU A 483 -27.17 10.52 -36.10
CA LEU A 483 -26.06 11.08 -36.89
C LEU A 483 -25.78 10.09 -38.03
N ALA A 484 -26.74 9.98 -38.94
CA ALA A 484 -26.57 9.50 -40.28
C ALA A 484 -27.49 10.36 -41.16
N GLU A 485 -26.99 10.74 -42.33
CA GLU A 485 -27.59 11.67 -43.32
C GLU A 485 -27.21 13.14 -43.11
N ASP A 486 -25.98 13.47 -43.51
CA ASP A 486 -25.68 14.65 -44.33
C ASP A 486 -24.25 14.50 -44.87
N ASP A 487 -24.10 13.70 -45.93
CA ASP A 487 -22.87 13.71 -46.74
C ASP A 487 -23.20 13.42 -48.21
N GLU A 488 -23.98 14.33 -48.80
CA GLU A 488 -24.16 14.41 -50.25
C GLU A 488 -24.29 15.86 -50.71
N ALA A 489 -23.19 16.62 -50.64
CA ALA A 489 -22.94 17.76 -51.53
C ALA A 489 -21.58 18.41 -51.24
N ARG A 490 -20.54 18.01 -51.99
CA ARG A 490 -19.40 18.89 -52.36
C ARG A 490 -18.51 18.25 -53.43
N HIS A 491 -19.07 18.12 -54.62
CA HIS A 491 -18.29 18.30 -55.84
C HIS A 491 -18.21 19.80 -56.12
N THR A 492 -17.02 20.40 -56.05
CA THR A 492 -16.43 21.22 -57.13
C THR A 492 -15.16 21.97 -56.70
N LEU A 493 -14.16 21.90 -57.58
CA LEU A 493 -13.06 22.86 -57.82
C LEU A 493 -11.87 22.86 -56.86
N PHE A 494 -10.74 22.29 -57.28
CA PHE A 494 -9.60 23.06 -57.83
C PHE A 494 -8.57 22.11 -58.49
N PRO A 495 -8.02 22.45 -59.67
CA PRO A 495 -6.94 21.69 -60.32
C PRO A 495 -5.56 22.32 -60.10
N GLY A 496 -4.52 21.49 -60.19
CA GLY A 496 -3.16 21.92 -60.56
C GLY A 496 -2.08 21.64 -59.52
N LEU A 497 -1.18 20.70 -59.81
CA LEU A 497 0.12 20.99 -60.46
C LEU A 497 0.94 19.70 -60.60
N ALA A 498 1.61 19.61 -61.75
CA ALA A 498 2.74 18.74 -62.03
C ALA A 498 4.03 19.36 -61.49
#